data_AF-Q5C2P6-F1
#
_entry.id   AF-Q5C2P6-F1
#
_cell.length_a   1.000
_cell.length_b   1.000
_cell.length_c   1.000
_cell.angle_alpha   90.00
_cell.angle_beta   90.00
_cell.angle_gamma   90.00
#
_symmetry.space_group_name_H-M   'P 1'
#
loop_
_entity.id
_entity.type
_entity.pdbx_description
1 polymer ?
#
loop_
_entity_poly.entity_id
_entity_poly.type
_entity_poly.pdbx_seq_one_letter_code
_entity_poly.pdbx_strand_id
1 'polypeptide(L)'
;MSSSNILLVTGRPGIGKTTLVSRVFEELCKHGIHTVGFKTEEIRQSYSGRSSRLGFDIVLFDSSLKYPRASLARLVNQSNQHQPRVGQYFVDISSFESLAIPCLQSIVNSLGNVSSNGNLLKNNLIVCIIDEIVDKLVTLITNLSPCNTSNIKHPTVILLATVPS
;
A
#
# COMPACT_ATOMS: atom_id res chain seq x y z
N MET A 1 21.83 -0.41 -13.28
CA MET A 1 20.83 0.61 -12.86
C MET A 1 19.62 -0.14 -12.34
N SER A 2 19.30 -0.03 -11.05
CA SER A 2 17.99 -0.49 -10.56
C SER A 2 16.97 0.56 -10.96
N SER A 3 16.18 0.30 -11.99
CA SER A 3 15.11 1.20 -12.43
C SER A 3 13.88 0.95 -11.57
N SER A 4 13.62 1.84 -10.61
CA SER A 4 12.30 1.93 -9.96
C SER A 4 11.33 2.52 -10.97
N ASN A 5 10.32 1.75 -11.38
CA ASN A 5 9.30 2.21 -12.31
C ASN A 5 8.06 2.59 -11.49
N ILE A 6 7.61 3.83 -11.61
CA ILE A 6 6.40 4.29 -10.92
C ILE A 6 5.26 4.31 -11.93
N LEU A 7 4.18 3.57 -11.64
CA LEU A 7 2.96 3.54 -12.42
C LEU A 7 1.82 4.18 -11.61
N LEU A 8 1.44 5.40 -11.99
CA LEU A 8 0.34 6.12 -11.36
C LEU A 8 -0.96 5.89 -12.15
N VAL A 9 -1.98 5.39 -11.45
CA VAL A 9 -3.33 5.21 -11.97
C VAL A 9 -4.20 6.37 -11.49
N THR A 10 -4.60 7.23 -12.40
CA THR A 10 -5.44 8.40 -12.10
C THR A 10 -6.78 8.32 -12.81
N GLY A 11 -7.76 9.09 -12.33
CA GLY A 11 -9.10 9.13 -12.90
C GLY A 11 -10.13 9.60 -11.88
N ARG A 12 -11.35 9.92 -12.36
CA ARG A 12 -12.44 10.43 -11.51
C ARG A 12 -12.76 9.47 -10.33
N PRO A 13 -13.31 9.96 -9.21
CA PRO A 13 -13.79 9.08 -8.15
C PRO A 13 -14.86 8.11 -8.68
N GLY A 14 -14.88 6.87 -8.17
CA GLY A 14 -15.88 5.87 -8.56
C GLY A 14 -15.65 5.14 -9.90
N ILE A 15 -14.61 5.47 -10.67
CA ILE A 15 -14.31 4.77 -11.95
C ILE A 15 -13.69 3.38 -11.79
N GLY A 16 -13.57 2.87 -10.55
CA GLY A 16 -13.08 1.52 -10.29
C GLY A 16 -11.56 1.38 -10.18
N LYS A 17 -10.82 2.44 -9.85
CA LYS A 17 -9.35 2.38 -9.66
C LYS A 17 -8.94 1.32 -8.63
N THR A 18 -9.54 1.35 -7.45
CA THR A 18 -9.32 0.36 -6.39
C THR A 18 -9.64 -1.06 -6.86
N THR A 19 -10.68 -1.23 -7.70
CA THR A 19 -11.04 -2.51 -8.30
C THR A 19 -9.98 -2.99 -9.29
N LEU A 20 -9.49 -2.10 -10.15
CA LEU A 20 -8.41 -2.40 -11.10
C LEU A 20 -7.16 -2.87 -10.33
N VAL A 21 -6.75 -2.11 -9.32
CA VAL A 21 -5.60 -2.41 -8.48
C VAL A 21 -5.74 -3.76 -7.77
N SER A 22 -6.92 -4.05 -7.22
CA SER A 22 -7.19 -5.34 -6.56
C SER A 22 -7.09 -6.52 -7.54
N ARG A 23 -7.60 -6.37 -8.77
CA ARG A 23 -7.47 -7.40 -9.82
C ARG A 23 -6.02 -7.59 -10.27
N VAL A 24 -5.27 -6.50 -10.41
CA VAL A 24 -3.84 -6.58 -10.73
C VAL A 24 -3.09 -7.34 -9.65
N PHE A 25 -3.36 -7.08 -8.37
CA PHE A 25 -2.80 -7.86 -7.26
C PHE A 25 -3.07 -9.35 -7.40
N GLU A 26 -4.34 -9.72 -7.63
CA GLU A 26 -4.75 -11.13 -7.77
C GLU A 26 -4.03 -11.81 -8.95
N GLU A 27 -3.95 -11.17 -10.11
CA GLU A 27 -3.27 -11.72 -11.28
C GLU A 27 -1.76 -11.87 -11.06
N LEU A 28 -1.11 -10.88 -10.45
CA LEU A 28 0.32 -10.96 -10.12
C LEU A 28 0.60 -12.12 -9.16
N CYS A 29 -0.23 -12.30 -8.14
CA CYS A 29 -0.15 -13.44 -7.22
C CYS A 29 -0.34 -14.78 -7.94
N LYS A 30 -1.30 -14.89 -8.87
CA LYS A 30 -1.51 -16.11 -9.69
C LYS A 30 -0.27 -16.46 -10.52
N HIS A 31 0.44 -15.45 -11.02
CA HIS A 31 1.69 -15.63 -11.76
C HIS A 31 2.92 -15.85 -10.86
N GLY A 32 2.74 -15.94 -9.53
CA GLY A 32 3.84 -16.16 -8.58
C GLY A 32 4.76 -14.95 -8.44
N ILE A 33 4.29 -13.75 -8.79
CA ILE A 33 5.03 -12.50 -8.63
C ILE A 33 4.83 -12.02 -7.19
N HIS A 34 5.94 -11.76 -6.50
CA HIS A 34 5.89 -11.23 -5.15
C HIS A 34 5.29 -9.83 -5.17
N THR A 35 4.07 -9.73 -4.66
CA THR A 35 3.28 -8.50 -4.64
C THR A 35 2.88 -8.22 -3.22
N VAL A 36 3.12 -6.99 -2.78
CA VAL A 36 2.75 -6.52 -1.45
C VAL A 36 2.23 -5.10 -1.55
N GLY A 37 1.54 -4.64 -0.52
CA GLY A 37 0.99 -3.29 -0.56
C GLY A 37 -0.19 -3.13 0.36
N PHE A 38 -0.95 -2.08 0.16
CA PHE A 38 -2.22 -1.89 0.84
C PHE A 38 -3.22 -1.14 -0.01
N LYS A 39 -4.49 -1.35 0.30
CA LYS A 39 -5.59 -0.50 -0.14
C LYS A 39 -6.29 0.17 1.02
N THR A 40 -6.99 1.26 0.75
CA THR A 40 -7.93 1.86 1.67
C THR A 40 -9.32 1.27 1.41
N GLU A 41 -10.07 1.00 2.48
CA GLU A 41 -11.47 0.58 2.38
C GLU A 41 -12.35 1.51 3.21
N GLU A 42 -13.45 1.94 2.61
CA GLU A 42 -14.42 2.76 3.29
C GLU A 42 -15.30 1.91 4.23
N ILE A 43 -15.34 2.29 5.50
CA ILE A 43 -16.21 1.66 6.49
C ILE A 43 -17.50 2.48 6.61
N ARG A 44 -18.61 1.87 6.23
CA ARG A 44 -19.95 2.43 6.33
C ARG A 44 -20.80 1.63 7.32
N GLN A 45 -21.65 2.33 8.05
CA GLN A 45 -22.66 1.71 8.91
C GLN A 45 -24.05 2.14 8.45
N SER A 46 -24.94 1.16 8.33
CA SER A 46 -26.33 1.37 7.96
C SER A 46 -27.20 1.36 9.21
N TYR A 47 -27.91 2.45 9.47
CA TYR A 47 -28.96 2.53 10.47
C TYR A 47 -30.22 3.06 9.82
N SER A 48 -31.32 2.31 9.96
CA SER A 48 -32.67 2.77 9.59
C SER A 48 -32.77 3.32 8.15
N GLY A 49 -32.09 2.69 7.18
CA GLY A 49 -32.11 3.09 5.77
C GLY A 49 -31.15 4.23 5.38
N ARG A 50 -30.35 4.77 6.33
CA ARG A 50 -29.27 5.74 6.05
C ARG A 50 -27.90 5.08 6.22
N SER A 51 -27.04 5.22 5.21
CA SER A 51 -25.64 4.78 5.24
C SER A 51 -24.73 5.95 5.60
N SER A 52 -24.05 5.86 6.74
CA SER A 52 -23.07 6.87 7.17
C SER A 52 -21.65 6.30 7.11
N ARG A 53 -20.71 7.11 6.61
CA ARG A 53 -19.29 6.76 6.57
C ARG A 53 -18.67 6.92 7.95
N LEU A 54 -18.38 5.81 8.62
CA LEU A 54 -17.73 5.78 9.93
C LEU A 54 -16.24 6.10 9.86
N GLY A 55 -15.60 5.81 8.73
CA GLY A 55 -14.17 5.99 8.58
C GLY A 55 -13.58 5.15 7.47
N PHE A 56 -12.29 4.87 7.60
CA PHE A 56 -11.48 4.15 6.63
C PHE A 56 -10.57 3.15 7.32
N ASP A 57 -10.42 1.98 6.71
CA ASP A 57 -9.43 0.98 7.08
C ASP A 57 -8.34 0.89 6.04
N ILE A 58 -7.15 0.51 6.48
CA ILE A 58 -6.10 0.01 5.62
C ILE A 58 -6.19 -1.51 5.57
N VAL A 59 -6.12 -2.08 4.38
CA VAL A 59 -6.12 -3.52 4.14
C VAL A 59 -4.85 -3.88 3.39
N LEU A 60 -3.99 -4.67 4.01
CA LEU A 60 -2.74 -5.11 3.42
C LEU A 60 -2.98 -6.16 2.34
N PHE A 61 -2.35 -5.96 1.19
CA PHE A 61 -2.13 -6.97 0.19
C PHE A 61 -0.92 -7.80 0.63
N ASP A 62 -1.18 -9.03 1.04
CA ASP A 62 -0.15 -10.00 1.39
C ASP A 62 -0.29 -11.23 0.48
N SER A 63 0.84 -11.65 -0.09
CA SER A 63 1.00 -12.92 -0.80
C SER A 63 0.52 -14.15 0.00
N SER A 64 0.48 -14.08 1.33
CA SER A 64 -0.08 -15.14 2.20
C SER A 64 -1.62 -15.19 2.23
N LEU A 65 -2.31 -14.26 1.55
CA LEU A 65 -3.77 -14.12 1.48
C LEU A 65 -4.45 -13.85 2.84
N LYS A 66 -3.71 -13.44 3.86
CA LYS A 66 -4.26 -13.16 5.20
C LYS A 66 -4.88 -11.77 5.38
N TYR A 67 -4.81 -10.90 4.36
CA TYR A 67 -5.36 -9.52 4.30
C TYR A 67 -5.51 -8.80 5.65
N PRO A 68 -4.41 -8.57 6.40
CA PRO A 68 -4.48 -7.89 7.68
C PRO A 68 -5.08 -6.48 7.54
N ARG A 69 -5.87 -6.08 8.54
CA ARG A 69 -6.60 -4.80 8.55
C ARG A 69 -6.29 -3.98 9.78
N ALA A 70 -6.23 -2.66 9.62
CA ALA A 70 -6.18 -1.72 10.73
C ALA A 70 -7.01 -0.46 10.45
N SER A 71 -7.38 0.24 11.52
CA SER A 71 -8.05 1.54 11.41
C SER A 71 -7.07 2.57 10.84
N LEU A 72 -7.47 3.25 9.75
CA LEU A 72 -6.75 4.40 9.21
C LEU A 72 -7.33 5.70 9.76
N ALA A 73 -8.66 5.84 9.71
CA ALA A 73 -9.33 7.01 10.25
C ALA A 73 -10.77 6.72 10.70
N ARG A 74 -11.28 7.47 11.69
CA ARG A 74 -12.62 7.32 12.28
C ARG A 74 -13.29 8.66 12.61
N LEU A 75 -14.62 8.67 12.65
CA LEU A 75 -15.43 9.85 13.04
C LEU A 75 -15.28 10.24 14.52
N VAL A 76 -15.17 9.25 15.41
CA VAL A 76 -15.16 9.47 16.86
C VAL A 76 -13.80 9.05 17.39
N ASN A 77 -13.16 9.96 18.12
CA ASN A 77 -12.09 9.63 19.04
C ASN A 77 -12.56 9.97 20.44
N GLN A 78 -12.75 8.93 21.27
CA GLN A 78 -13.12 9.11 22.67
C GLN A 78 -11.92 9.49 23.56
N SER A 79 -10.67 9.42 23.06
CA SER A 79 -9.49 9.44 23.92
C SER A 79 -8.41 10.48 23.64
N ASN A 80 -8.25 11.03 22.42
CA ASN A 80 -7.05 11.84 22.11
C ASN A 80 -7.35 13.16 21.36
N GLN A 81 -7.17 14.29 22.05
CA GLN A 81 -7.27 15.64 21.48
C GLN A 81 -6.15 15.99 20.48
N HIS A 82 -5.06 15.20 20.41
CA HIS A 82 -3.86 15.50 19.63
C HIS A 82 -3.67 14.69 18.33
N GLN A 83 -4.65 13.88 17.90
CA GLN A 83 -4.51 13.16 16.64
C GLN A 83 -4.77 14.07 15.42
N PRO A 84 -3.97 13.93 14.34
CA PRO A 84 -4.21 14.66 13.11
C PRO A 84 -5.58 14.32 12.52
N ARG A 85 -6.17 15.27 11.81
CA ARG A 85 -7.51 15.14 11.23
C ARG A 85 -7.53 15.46 9.75
N VAL A 86 -8.41 14.78 9.02
CA VAL A 86 -8.74 15.05 7.62
C VAL A 86 -10.25 15.25 7.54
N GLY A 87 -10.69 16.50 7.41
CA GLY A 87 -12.10 16.87 7.55
C GLY A 87 -12.64 16.47 8.92
N GLN A 88 -13.72 15.67 8.93
CA GLN A 88 -14.35 15.16 10.16
C GLN A 88 -13.70 13.88 10.72
N TYR A 89 -12.66 13.34 10.07
CA TYR A 89 -12.05 12.07 10.45
C TYR A 89 -10.74 12.29 11.20
N PHE A 90 -10.56 11.57 12.30
CA PHE A 90 -9.32 11.49 13.04
C PHE A 90 -8.46 10.36 12.49
N VAL A 91 -7.19 10.65 12.23
CA VAL A 91 -6.23 9.68 11.67
C VAL A 91 -5.53 8.95 12.79
N ASP A 92 -5.61 7.62 12.75
CA ASP A 92 -4.89 6.73 13.66
C ASP A 92 -3.54 6.34 13.04
N ILE A 93 -2.55 7.21 13.24
CA ILE A 93 -1.19 7.01 12.73
C ILE A 93 -0.59 5.71 13.29
N SER A 94 -0.78 5.44 14.58
CA SER A 94 -0.17 4.27 15.24
C SER A 94 -0.68 2.97 14.63
N SER A 95 -1.99 2.86 14.42
CA SER A 95 -2.60 1.70 13.77
C SER A 95 -2.11 1.55 12.33
N PHE A 96 -2.06 2.66 11.57
CA PHE A 96 -1.53 2.66 10.20
C PHE A 96 -0.06 2.21 10.14
N GLU A 97 0.82 2.80 10.94
CA GLU A 97 2.26 2.51 10.95
C GLU A 97 2.53 1.05 11.34
N SER A 98 1.76 0.50 12.28
CA SER A 98 1.90 -0.89 12.71
C SER A 98 1.69 -1.91 11.58
N LEU A 99 0.96 -1.55 10.52
CA LEU A 99 0.74 -2.38 9.34
C LEU A 99 1.59 -1.95 8.13
N ALA A 100 1.64 -0.66 7.85
CA ALA A 100 2.31 -0.13 6.66
C ALA A 100 3.84 -0.27 6.75
N ILE A 101 4.44 -0.01 7.91
CA ILE A 101 5.91 -0.07 8.07
C ILE A 101 6.43 -1.50 7.87
N PRO A 102 5.89 -2.54 8.56
CA PRO A 102 6.35 -3.91 8.33
C PRO A 102 6.15 -4.38 6.88
N CYS A 103 5.06 -3.94 6.24
CA CYS A 103 4.81 -4.23 4.83
C CYS A 103 5.93 -3.68 3.93
N LEU A 104 6.27 -2.39 4.08
CA LEU A 104 7.35 -1.77 3.31
C LEU A 104 8.73 -2.37 3.64
N GLN A 105 8.99 -2.70 4.91
CA GLN A 105 10.24 -3.37 5.30
C GLN A 105 10.40 -4.75 4.68
N SER A 106 9.30 -5.50 4.50
CA SER A 106 9.35 -6.81 3.85
C SER A 106 9.85 -6.73 2.39
N ILE A 107 9.51 -5.65 1.68
CA ILE A 107 10.05 -5.34 0.34
C ILE A 107 11.56 -5.16 0.42
N VAL A 108 12.03 -4.27 1.30
CA VAL A 108 13.46 -3.95 1.43
C VAL A 108 14.28 -5.20 1.78
N ASN A 109 13.78 -6.02 2.70
CA ASN A 109 14.44 -7.28 3.06
C ASN A 109 14.47 -8.28 1.89
N SER A 110 13.39 -8.34 1.11
CA SER A 110 13.32 -9.19 -0.09
C SER A 110 14.29 -8.73 -1.17
N LEU A 111 14.46 -7.40 -1.34
CA LEU A 111 15.48 -6.83 -2.22
C LEU A 111 16.90 -7.21 -1.79
N GLY A 112 17.17 -7.17 -0.47
CA GLY A 112 18.48 -7.53 0.10
C GLY A 112 18.83 -9.01 -0.06
N ASN A 113 17.86 -9.90 0.18
CA ASN A 113 18.08 -11.36 0.09
C ASN A 113 18.31 -11.85 -1.34
N VAL A 114 17.70 -11.21 -2.34
CA VAL A 114 17.92 -11.52 -3.77
C VAL A 114 19.37 -11.23 -4.19
N SER A 115 20.06 -10.32 -3.51
CA SER A 115 21.48 -10.02 -3.78
C SER A 115 22.43 -11.09 -3.25
N SER A 116 21.98 -11.95 -2.33
CA SER A 116 22.81 -12.89 -1.56
C SER A 116 22.64 -14.34 -1.98
N ASN A 117 21.43 -14.73 -2.40
CA ASN A 117 21.10 -16.10 -2.79
C ASN A 117 20.44 -16.11 -4.17
N GLY A 118 21.13 -16.66 -5.18
CA GLY A 118 20.68 -16.74 -6.58
C GLY A 118 19.44 -17.63 -6.83
N ASN A 119 18.63 -17.92 -5.82
CA ASN A 119 17.40 -18.70 -5.94
C ASN A 119 16.19 -17.79 -6.22
N LEU A 120 16.07 -17.45 -7.50
CA LEU A 120 14.86 -17.58 -8.33
C LEU A 120 13.51 -17.22 -7.68
N LEU A 121 13.30 -15.95 -7.30
CA LEU A 121 12.01 -15.35 -7.61
C LEU A 121 11.85 -15.48 -9.12
N LYS A 122 10.80 -16.16 -9.60
CA LYS A 122 10.65 -16.53 -11.02
C LYS A 122 10.76 -15.36 -11.98
N ASN A 123 10.63 -14.12 -11.49
CA ASN A 123 11.10 -12.90 -12.10
C ASN A 123 11.70 -12.04 -10.97
N ASN A 124 12.85 -11.38 -11.16
CA ASN A 124 13.39 -10.35 -10.24
C ASN A 124 12.46 -9.10 -10.25
N LEU A 125 11.19 -9.28 -9.90
CA LEU A 125 10.14 -8.28 -9.97
C LEU A 125 9.38 -8.32 -8.65
N ILE A 126 9.37 -7.18 -7.96
CA ILE A 126 8.55 -6.96 -6.77
C ILE A 126 7.58 -5.85 -7.11
N VAL A 127 6.29 -6.08 -6.89
CA VAL A 127 5.27 -5.06 -7.15
C VAL A 127 4.76 -4.56 -5.81
N CYS A 128 4.83 -3.24 -5.62
CA CYS A 128 4.27 -2.54 -4.47
C CYS A 128 2.99 -1.83 -4.89
N ILE A 129 1.88 -2.13 -4.22
CA ILE A 129 0.59 -1.54 -4.52
C ILE A 129 0.18 -0.60 -3.38
N ILE A 130 -0.15 0.64 -3.69
CA ILE A 130 -0.59 1.63 -2.71
C ILE A 130 -1.83 2.34 -3.24
N ASP A 131 -2.99 1.94 -2.76
CA ASP A 131 -4.21 2.70 -3.05
C ASP A 131 -4.21 4.03 -2.27
N GLU A 132 -4.73 5.08 -2.91
CA GLU A 132 -4.85 6.43 -2.36
C GLU A 132 -3.55 7.00 -1.80
N ILE A 133 -2.57 7.20 -2.70
CA ILE A 133 -1.33 7.89 -2.34
C ILE A 133 -1.65 9.28 -1.78
N VAL A 134 -1.14 9.52 -0.58
CA VAL A 134 -1.01 10.85 0.02
C VAL A 134 0.41 11.34 -0.28
N ASP A 135 0.58 12.61 -0.66
CA ASP A 135 1.87 13.17 -1.10
C ASP A 135 3.07 12.85 -0.18
N LYS A 136 2.83 12.71 1.13
CA LYS A 136 3.86 12.31 2.11
C LYS A 136 4.40 10.88 1.91
N LEU A 137 3.57 9.94 1.46
CA LEU A 137 3.97 8.56 1.19
C LEU A 137 4.92 8.46 0.00
N VAL A 138 4.73 9.30 -1.03
CA VAL A 138 5.62 9.38 -2.19
C VAL A 138 7.05 9.71 -1.74
N THR A 139 7.18 10.70 -0.84
CA THR A 139 8.49 11.13 -0.31
C THR A 139 9.20 10.00 0.45
N LEU A 140 8.44 9.21 1.22
CA LEU A 140 8.98 8.08 1.97
C LEU A 140 9.46 6.97 1.02
N ILE A 141 8.70 6.69 -0.04
CA ILE A 141 9.04 5.65 -1.04
C ILE A 141 10.23 6.08 -1.90
N THR A 142 10.32 7.36 -2.29
CA THR A 142 11.50 7.87 -3.01
C THR A 142 12.76 7.76 -2.17
N ASN A 143 12.67 8.00 -0.85
CA ASN A 143 13.79 7.86 0.08
C ASN A 143 14.17 6.39 0.39
N LEU A 144 13.25 5.44 0.17
CA LEU A 144 13.50 4.00 0.31
C LEU A 144 14.20 3.38 -0.91
N SER A 145 14.39 4.14 -1.99
CA SER A 145 15.15 3.67 -3.16
C SER A 145 16.60 3.38 -2.75
N PRO A 146 17.11 2.15 -2.95
CA PRO A 146 18.41 1.78 -2.42
C PRO A 146 19.52 2.60 -3.06
N CYS A 147 20.40 3.07 -2.18
CA CYS A 147 21.63 3.79 -2.44
C CYS A 147 22.41 3.23 -3.66
N ASN A 148 22.95 4.15 -4.46
CA ASN A 148 23.84 3.92 -5.59
C ASN A 148 25.04 3.05 -5.21
N THR A 149 25.00 1.75 -5.49
CA THR A 149 26.21 0.95 -5.70
C THR A 149 26.05 -0.03 -6.86
N SER A 150 27.18 -0.29 -7.50
CA SER A 150 27.37 -0.84 -8.84
C SER A 150 26.80 -2.25 -9.08
N ASN A 151 26.16 -2.39 -10.25
CA ASN A 151 26.24 -3.54 -11.14
C ASN A 151 25.70 -4.92 -10.69
N ILE A 152 24.53 -4.96 -10.06
CA ILE A 152 23.78 -6.21 -9.82
C ILE A 152 22.38 -6.09 -10.44
N LYS A 153 21.85 -7.17 -11.02
CA LYS A 153 20.49 -7.28 -11.59
C LYS A 153 19.44 -7.17 -10.47
N HIS A 154 19.24 -5.96 -9.96
CA HIS A 154 18.32 -5.71 -8.85
C HIS A 154 16.86 -5.92 -9.25
N PRO A 155 15.98 -6.23 -8.28
CA PRO A 155 14.57 -6.40 -8.56
C PRO A 155 13.94 -5.10 -9.05
N THR A 156 13.15 -5.17 -10.12
CA THR A 156 12.35 -4.03 -10.57
C THR A 156 11.24 -3.83 -9.55
N VAL A 157 11.18 -2.65 -8.93
CA VAL A 157 10.06 -2.25 -8.07
C VAL A 157 9.07 -1.48 -8.92
N ILE A 158 7.84 -1.99 -9.04
CA ILE A 158 6.73 -1.26 -9.67
C ILE A 158 5.82 -0.74 -8.56
N LEU A 159 5.74 0.58 -8.42
CA LEU A 159 4.76 1.22 -7.54
C LEU A 159 3.47 1.45 -8.33
N LEU A 160 2.40 0.74 -7.98
CA LEU A 160 1.06 1.01 -8.51
C LEU A 160 0.30 1.85 -7.51
N ALA A 161 0.00 3.10 -7.85
CA ALA A 161 -0.69 3.99 -6.94
C ALA A 161 -1.89 4.68 -7.53
N THR A 162 -2.93 4.89 -6.71
CA THR A 162 -4.09 5.68 -7.10
C THR A 162 -4.04 7.05 -6.44
N VAL A 163 -4.37 8.09 -7.22
CA VAL A 163 -4.46 9.46 -6.70
C VAL A 163 -5.95 9.79 -6.53
N PRO A 164 -6.42 10.13 -5.32
CA PRO A 164 -7.76 10.67 -5.13
C PRO A 164 -7.82 12.06 -5.78
N SER A 165 -8.90 12.32 -6.53
CA SER A 165 -9.14 13.62 -7.19
C SER A 165 -9.49 14.70 -6.18
#